data_AF-A0A3C0JKR0-F1
#
_entry.id   AF-A0A3C0JKR0-F1
#
_cell.length_a   1.000
_cell.length_b   1.000
_cell.length_c   1.000
_cell.angle_alpha   90.00
_cell.angle_beta   90.00
_cell.angle_gamma   90.00
#
_symmetry.space_group_name_H-M   'P 1'
#
loop_
_entity.id
_entity.type
_entity.pdbx_description
1 polymer ?
#
loop_
_entity_poly.entity_id
_entity_poly.type
_entity_poly.pdbx_seq_one_letter_code
_entity_poly.pdbx_strand_id
1 'polypeptide(L)' 'MDAFELEDVVAGHAKLGEGYHEFFMASRLSLGLYVLKAGEPDPQQPHTEDEVYYVIQGQGMIRVGDEDRPV' A
#
# COMPACT_ATOMS: atom_id res chain seq x y z
N MET A 1 8.39 -4.41 20.68
CA MET A 1 8.62 -3.28 19.76
C MET A 1 9.17 -3.93 18.52
N ASP A 2 8.46 -3.79 17.42
CA ASP A 2 8.82 -4.40 16.15
C ASP A 2 9.40 -3.32 15.23
N ALA A 3 10.45 -3.66 14.52
CA ALA A 3 11.11 -2.79 13.55
C ALA A 3 11.24 -3.56 12.23
N PHE A 4 11.00 -2.86 11.12
CA PHE A 4 11.01 -3.44 9.78
C PHE A 4 11.91 -2.61 8.89
N GLU A 5 12.80 -3.27 8.16
CA GLU A 5 13.63 -2.64 7.13
C GLU A 5 12.84 -2.61 5.82
N LEU A 6 12.81 -1.46 5.14
CA LEU A 6 12.05 -1.31 3.90
C LEU A 6 12.53 -2.28 2.81
N GLU A 7 13.84 -2.53 2.75
CA GLU A 7 14.45 -3.46 1.80
C GLU A 7 13.89 -4.88 1.95
N ASP A 8 13.68 -5.33 3.19
CA ASP A 8 13.12 -6.65 3.48
C ASP A 8 11.64 -6.74 3.09
N VAL A 9 10.87 -5.68 3.33
CA VAL A 9 9.45 -5.61 2.93
C VAL A 9 9.31 -5.65 1.40
N VAL A 10 10.15 -4.91 0.68
CA VAL A 10 10.18 -4.91 -0.79
C VAL A 10 10.60 -6.28 -1.33
N ALA A 11 11.64 -6.90 -0.76
CA ALA A 11 12.06 -8.24 -1.15
C ALA A 11 10.98 -9.29 -0.86
N GLY A 12 10.23 -9.15 0.23
CA GLY A 12 9.08 -9.99 0.56
C GLY A 12 7.96 -9.87 -0.47
N HIS A 13 7.58 -8.63 -0.83
CA HIS A 13 6.57 -8.38 -1.86
C HIS A 13 6.96 -8.99 -3.21
N ALA A 14 8.22 -8.79 -3.63
CA ALA A 14 8.72 -9.34 -4.89
C ALA A 14 8.66 -10.89 -4.93
N LYS A 15 8.80 -11.57 -3.78
CA LYS A 15 8.66 -13.02 -3.68
C LYS A 15 7.20 -13.48 -3.69
N LEU A 16 6.31 -12.72 -3.06
CA LEU A 16 4.88 -13.02 -3.02
C LEU A 16 4.27 -12.94 -4.43
N GLY A 17 4.66 -11.92 -5.21
CA GLY A 17 4.19 -11.73 -6.59
C GLY A 17 2.74 -11.26 -6.71
N GLU A 18 2.11 -10.91 -5.60
CA GLU A 18 0.79 -10.28 -5.53
C GLU A 18 0.93 -8.76 -5.45
N GLY A 19 -0.15 -8.01 -5.70
CA GLY A 19 -0.12 -6.54 -5.65
C GLY A 19 -0.01 -5.97 -4.24
N TYR A 20 -0.41 -6.73 -3.21
CA TYR A 20 -0.42 -6.30 -1.81
C TYR A 20 0.34 -7.31 -0.94
N HIS A 21 1.32 -6.81 -0.16
CA HIS A 21 2.10 -7.59 0.78
C HIS A 21 1.90 -7.05 2.19
N GLU A 22 1.06 -7.70 2.98
CA GLU A 22 0.90 -7.41 4.41
C GLU A 22 2.10 -7.92 5.20
N PHE A 23 2.89 -7.00 5.77
CA PHE A 23 4.10 -7.35 6.52
C PHE A 23 3.94 -7.14 8.03
N PHE A 24 2.87 -6.48 8.48
CA PHE A 24 2.56 -6.28 9.89
C PHE A 24 1.06 -6.33 10.13
N MET A 25 0.65 -7.02 11.21
CA MET A 25 -0.73 -7.10 11.66
C MET A 25 -0.78 -7.05 13.19
N ALA A 26 -1.61 -6.16 13.71
CA ALA A 26 -1.94 -6.02 15.12
C ALA A 26 -3.45 -5.77 15.28
N SER A 27 -3.92 -5.75 16.53
CA SER A 27 -5.36 -5.65 16.82
C SER A 27 -6.06 -4.39 16.30
N ARG A 28 -5.31 -3.32 15.98
CA ARG A 28 -5.84 -2.02 15.55
C ARG A 28 -5.09 -1.41 14.36
N LEU A 29 -4.16 -2.13 13.76
CA LEU A 29 -3.34 -1.63 12.67
C LEU A 29 -2.79 -2.81 11.87
N SER A 30 -2.99 -2.78 10.57
CA SER A 30 -2.21 -3.55 9.61
C SER A 30 -1.35 -2.60 8.78
N LEU A 31 -0.20 -3.07 8.32
CA LEU A 31 0.64 -2.36 7.36
C LEU A 31 0.97 -3.30 6.21
N GLY A 32 0.85 -2.79 4.99
CA GLY A 32 1.22 -3.52 3.80
C GLY A 32 1.93 -2.63 2.78
N LEU A 33 2.73 -3.28 1.94
CA LEU A 33 3.30 -2.68 0.75
C LEU A 33 2.39 -3.00 -0.44
N TYR A 34 1.90 -1.95 -1.08
CA TYR A 34 1.08 -2.03 -2.28
C TYR A 34 1.86 -1.48 -3.47
N VAL A 35 1.91 -2.21 -4.59
CA VAL A 35 2.65 -1.81 -5.80
C VAL A 35 1.78 -1.90 -7.04
N LEU A 36 1.61 -0.76 -7.71
CA LEU A 36 0.98 -0.65 -9.02
C LEU A 36 2.02 -0.32 -10.08
N LYS A 37 1.90 -0.93 -11.26
CA LYS A 37 2.70 -0.50 -12.42
C LYS A 37 2.15 0.81 -12.98
N ALA A 38 3.01 1.57 -13.65
CA ALA A 38 2.58 2.79 -14.32
C ALA A 38 1.45 2.50 -15.33
N GLY A 39 0.32 3.17 -15.15
CA GLY A 39 -0.88 3.00 -15.98
C GLY A 39 -1.75 1.78 -15.62
N GLU A 40 -1.38 1.00 -14.62
CA GLU A 40 -2.22 -0.09 -14.10
C GLU A 40 -3.40 0.52 -13.32
N PRO A 41 -4.65 0.11 -13.61
CA PRO A 41 -5.78 0.53 -12.82
C PRO A 41 -5.72 -0.10 -11.43
N ASP A 42 -6.05 0.69 -10.41
CA ASP A 42 -6.20 0.20 -9.05
C ASP A 42 -7.53 -0.58 -8.89
N PRO A 43 -7.51 -1.89 -8.60
CA PRO A 43 -8.73 -2.68 -8.38
C PRO A 43 -9.33 -2.51 -6.98
N GLN A 44 -8.66 -1.82 -6.04
CA GLN A 44 -9.16 -1.65 -4.67
C GLN A 44 -10.52 -0.95 -4.64
N GLN A 45 -11.28 -1.27 -3.61
CA GLN A 45 -12.60 -0.69 -3.33
C GLN A 45 -12.54 -0.01 -1.96
N PRO A 46 -13.43 0.96 -1.67
CA PRO A 46 -13.45 1.60 -0.36
C PRO A 46 -13.54 0.58 0.79
N HIS A 47 -12.66 0.75 1.77
CA HIS A 47 -12.63 -0.07 2.99
C HIS A 47 -13.53 0.52 4.09
N THR A 48 -13.83 -0.29 5.11
CA THR A 48 -14.61 0.15 6.28
C THR A 48 -13.76 0.85 7.35
N GLU A 49 -12.45 0.67 7.27
CA GLU A 49 -11.43 1.20 8.15
C GLU A 49 -10.91 2.55 7.65
N ASP A 50 -10.35 3.35 8.56
CA ASP A 50 -9.55 4.51 8.18
C ASP A 50 -8.20 4.03 7.60
N GLU A 51 -7.78 4.62 6.48
CA GLU A 51 -6.57 4.24 5.76
C GLU A 51 -5.57 5.39 5.63
N VAL A 52 -4.28 5.07 5.67
CA VAL A 52 -3.19 6.01 5.43
C VAL A 52 -2.29 5.46 4.32
N TYR A 53 -2.19 6.22 3.23
CA TYR A 53 -1.29 5.91 2.12
C TYR A 53 -0.07 6.83 2.17
N TYR A 54 1.12 6.24 2.10
CA TYR A 54 2.39 6.96 2.03
C TYR A 54 3.19 6.49 0.82
N VAL A 55 3.40 7.38 -0.15
CA VAL A 55 4.13 7.07 -1.38
C VAL A 55 5.62 7.10 -1.11
N ILE A 56 6.23 5.91 -1.10
CA ILE A 56 7.67 5.74 -0.90
C ILE A 56 8.47 5.91 -2.21
N GLN A 57 7.83 5.65 -3.37
CA GLN A 57 8.46 5.74 -4.69
C GLN A 57 7.40 5.90 -5.78
N GLY A 58 7.71 6.72 -6.78
CA GLY A 58 6.82 6.97 -7.91
C GLY A 58 5.88 8.15 -7.65
N GLN A 59 4.79 8.18 -8.41
CA GLN A 59 3.71 9.16 -8.28
C GLN A 59 2.42 8.58 -8.88
N GLY A 60 1.27 9.07 -8.43
CA GLY A 60 -0.03 8.62 -8.90
C GLY A 60 -1.14 9.63 -8.64
N MET A 61 -2.37 9.17 -8.82
CA MET A 61 -3.59 9.90 -8.46
C MET A 61 -4.45 8.98 -7.60
N ILE A 62 -4.94 9.48 -6.47
CA ILE A 62 -5.87 8.77 -5.59
C ILE A 62 -7.19 9.52 -5.53
N ARG A 63 -8.31 8.78 -5.49
CA ARG A 63 -9.65 9.30 -5.24
C ARG A 63 -9.96 9.14 -3.75
N VAL A 64 -10.19 10.24 -3.03
CA VAL A 64 -10.63 10.23 -1.63
C VAL A 64 -12.00 10.88 -1.55
N GLY A 65 -13.03 10.07 -1.28
CA GLY A 65 -14.42 10.50 -1.44
C GLY A 65 -14.68 10.92 -2.90
N ASP A 66 -15.03 12.18 -3.10
CA ASP A 66 -15.31 12.75 -4.43
C ASP A 66 -14.12 13.54 -5.01
N GLU A 67 -12.96 13.53 -4.35
CA GLU A 67 -11.79 14.33 -4.74
C GLU A 67 -10.65 13.49 -5.32
N ASP A 68 -10.17 13.85 -6.51
CA ASP A 68 -8.91 13.33 -7.08
C ASP A 68 -7.71 14.14 -6.57
N ARG A 69 -6.66 13.45 -6.09
CA ARG A 69 -5.47 14.05 -5.49
C ARG A 69 -4.18 13.43 -6.03
N PRO A 70 -3.16 14.22 -6.41
CA PRO A 70 -1.84 13.69 -6.74
C PRO A 70 -1.14 13.18 -5.47
N VAL A 71 -0.44 12.07 -5.59
CA VAL A 71 0.35 11.43 -4.51
C VAL A 71 1.70 10.94 -5.01
#